data_AF-V6ATR6-F1
#
_entry.id   AF-V6ATR6-F1
#
_cell.length_a   1.000
_cell.length_b   1.000
_cell.length_c   1.000
_cell.angle_alpha   90.00
_cell.angle_beta   90.00
_cell.angle_gamma   90.00
#
_symmetry.space_group_name_H-M   'P 1'
#
loop_
_entity.id
_entity.type
_entity.pdbx_description
1 polymer ?
#
loop_
_entity_poly.entity_id
_entity_poly.type
_entity_poly.pdbx_seq_one_letter_code
_entity_poly.pdbx_strand_id
1 'polypeptide(L)'
;MDMSTHEKVQARLFRTVLDEGPLTLYTANLKSDSPIGTIHRHFKEMVKYKWLKTYSSLKDTSRRKIHYGPTLLGIVYFYSKDKSIQDRLERYYLKWIRFEDFLSELDEEGFDVKNVSSSKNSITLFKKYVHYFAGVEEQIDMLKEPEKIPRDMLLYIGEFLLVRKPEYMRIWEELYKRMPKIKKNVDEYIDSTIEFYNKLKTAREP
;
A
#
# COMPACT_ATOMS: atom_id res chain seq x y z
N MET A 1 -18.61 4.50 5.96
CA MET A 1 -19.01 4.73 4.56
C MET A 1 -19.52 3.41 4.01
N ASP A 2 -20.71 3.39 3.40
CA ASP A 2 -21.21 2.18 2.75
C ASP A 2 -20.49 1.96 1.42
N MET A 3 -19.84 0.81 1.25
CA MET A 3 -19.20 0.44 -0.01
C MET A 3 -20.26 0.19 -1.09
N SER A 4 -20.01 0.73 -2.28
CA SER A 4 -20.76 0.36 -3.49
C SER A 4 -20.64 -1.14 -3.77
N THR A 5 -21.59 -1.67 -4.56
CA THR A 5 -21.53 -3.07 -5.00
C THR A 5 -20.22 -3.38 -5.73
N HIS A 6 -19.69 -2.41 -6.49
CA HIS A 6 -18.42 -2.53 -7.20
C HIS A 6 -17.25 -2.70 -6.23
N GLU A 7 -17.14 -1.82 -5.23
CA GLU A 7 -16.08 -1.88 -4.22
C GLU A 7 -16.19 -3.15 -3.37
N LYS A 8 -17.40 -3.62 -3.05
CA LYS A 8 -17.61 -4.89 -2.32
C LYS A 8 -17.05 -6.08 -3.10
N VAL A 9 -17.24 -6.11 -4.42
CA VAL A 9 -16.66 -7.15 -5.27
C VAL A 9 -15.14 -7.03 -5.32
N GLN A 10 -14.59 -5.83 -5.44
CA GLN A 10 -13.14 -5.62 -5.43
C GLN A 10 -12.51 -6.07 -4.10
N ALA A 11 -13.07 -5.68 -2.96
CA ALA A 11 -12.57 -6.11 -1.65
C ALA A 11 -12.65 -7.62 -1.47
N ARG A 12 -13.76 -8.25 -1.89
CA ARG A 12 -13.87 -9.71 -1.87
C ARG A 12 -12.80 -10.38 -2.70
N LEU A 13 -12.59 -9.92 -3.94
CA LEU A 13 -11.58 -10.47 -4.85
C LEU A 13 -10.15 -10.24 -4.35
N PHE A 14 -9.86 -9.06 -3.82
CA PHE A 14 -8.57 -8.74 -3.22
C PHE A 14 -8.29 -9.63 -2.01
N ARG A 15 -9.29 -9.82 -1.15
CA ARG A 15 -9.21 -10.75 -0.02
C ARG A 15 -9.00 -12.19 -0.47
N THR A 16 -9.66 -12.64 -1.54
CA THR A 16 -9.40 -13.97 -2.13
C THR A 16 -7.94 -14.09 -2.57
N VAL A 17 -7.36 -13.06 -3.18
CA VAL A 17 -5.92 -13.03 -3.48
C VAL A 17 -5.11 -13.18 -2.18
N LEU A 18 -5.36 -12.34 -1.17
CA LEU A 18 -4.65 -12.41 0.11
C LEU A 18 -4.73 -13.80 0.77
N ASP A 19 -5.92 -14.39 0.81
CA ASP A 19 -6.21 -15.67 1.48
C ASP A 19 -5.63 -16.88 0.72
N GLU A 20 -5.72 -16.91 -0.61
CA GLU A 20 -5.38 -18.09 -1.43
C GLU A 20 -3.98 -18.02 -2.08
N GLY A 21 -3.45 -16.82 -2.30
CA GLY A 21 -2.07 -16.59 -2.74
C GLY A 21 -2.00 -15.91 -4.10
N PRO A 22 -0.86 -15.96 -4.79
CA PRO A 22 -0.80 -15.43 -6.14
C PRO A 22 -1.76 -16.22 -7.05
N LEU A 23 -2.79 -15.55 -7.55
CA LEU A 23 -3.83 -16.19 -8.36
C LEU A 23 -3.70 -15.82 -9.82
N THR A 24 -3.87 -16.80 -10.70
CA THR A 24 -4.27 -16.57 -12.09
C THR A 24 -5.76 -16.20 -12.16
N LEU A 25 -6.21 -15.68 -13.31
CA LEU A 25 -7.66 -15.46 -13.55
C LEU A 25 -8.47 -16.75 -13.39
N TYR A 26 -7.92 -17.89 -13.84
CA TYR A 26 -8.57 -19.18 -13.75
C TYR A 26 -8.68 -19.66 -12.30
N THR A 27 -7.60 -19.61 -11.53
CA THR A 27 -7.62 -19.98 -10.11
C THR A 27 -8.48 -19.02 -9.29
N ALA A 28 -8.53 -17.73 -9.65
CA ALA A 28 -9.43 -16.77 -9.01
C ALA A 28 -10.91 -17.10 -9.29
N ASN A 29 -11.23 -17.57 -10.49
CA ASN A 29 -12.59 -18.01 -10.82
C ASN A 29 -12.99 -19.29 -10.06
N LEU A 30 -12.06 -20.23 -9.84
CA LEU A 30 -12.32 -21.41 -9.01
C LEU A 30 -12.48 -21.09 -7.52
N LYS A 31 -11.89 -19.98 -7.05
CA LYS A 31 -11.84 -19.59 -5.64
C LYS A 31 -12.80 -18.46 -5.28
N SER A 32 -13.59 -17.98 -6.24
CA SER A 32 -14.58 -16.93 -6.01
C SER A 32 -15.88 -17.21 -6.75
N ASP A 33 -16.99 -16.75 -6.20
CA ASP A 33 -18.32 -16.87 -6.81
C ASP A 33 -18.54 -15.88 -7.97
N SER A 34 -17.47 -15.30 -8.52
CA SER A 34 -17.52 -14.28 -9.56
C SER A 34 -17.23 -14.89 -10.94
N PRO A 35 -18.01 -14.54 -11.99
CA PRO A 35 -17.69 -14.94 -13.36
C PRO A 35 -16.31 -14.45 -13.81
N ILE A 36 -15.61 -15.24 -14.62
CA ILE A 36 -14.23 -14.94 -15.05
C ILE A 36 -14.10 -13.57 -15.74
N GLY A 37 -15.12 -13.16 -16.52
CA GLY A 37 -15.14 -11.83 -17.16
C GLY A 37 -15.23 -10.68 -16.15
N THR A 38 -16.01 -10.86 -15.09
CA THR A 38 -16.10 -9.91 -13.97
C THR A 38 -14.77 -9.82 -13.24
N ILE A 39 -14.15 -10.96 -12.92
CA ILE A 39 -12.83 -11.02 -12.28
C ILE A 39 -11.80 -10.27 -13.13
N HIS A 40 -11.75 -10.56 -14.43
CA HIS A 40 -10.80 -9.92 -15.34
C HIS A 40 -10.95 -8.39 -15.35
N ARG A 41 -12.18 -7.87 -15.42
CA ARG A 41 -12.45 -6.43 -15.36
C ARG A 41 -11.94 -5.81 -14.05
N HIS A 42 -12.28 -6.41 -12.90
CA HIS A 42 -11.83 -5.89 -11.61
C HIS A 42 -10.33 -6.04 -11.43
N PHE A 43 -9.70 -7.14 -11.86
CA PHE A 43 -8.25 -7.31 -11.78
C PHE A 43 -7.52 -6.26 -12.62
N LYS A 44 -7.98 -6.00 -13.84
CA LYS A 44 -7.41 -4.96 -14.70
C LYS A 44 -7.48 -3.58 -14.03
N GLU A 45 -8.59 -3.28 -13.38
CA GLU A 45 -8.78 -2.03 -12.64
C GLU A 45 -7.90 -1.97 -11.39
N MET A 46 -7.87 -3.02 -10.57
CA MET A 46 -7.01 -3.09 -9.38
C MET A 46 -5.52 -3.00 -9.75
N VAL A 47 -5.11 -3.52 -10.92
CA VAL A 47 -3.74 -3.31 -11.44
C VAL A 47 -3.52 -1.87 -11.88
N LYS A 48 -4.50 -1.24 -12.55
CA LYS A 48 -4.43 0.18 -12.93
C LYS A 48 -4.23 1.08 -11.70
N TYR A 49 -4.91 0.77 -10.60
CA TYR A 49 -4.76 1.48 -9.32
C TYR A 49 -3.59 0.98 -8.45
N LYS A 50 -2.76 0.07 -8.98
CA LYS A 50 -1.62 -0.53 -8.28
C LYS A 50 -2.00 -1.20 -6.96
N TRP A 51 -3.21 -1.71 -6.80
CA TRP A 51 -3.60 -2.54 -5.65
C TRP A 51 -3.21 -4.00 -5.87
N LEU A 52 -3.23 -4.45 -7.11
CA LEU A 52 -2.66 -5.73 -7.53
C LEU A 52 -1.49 -5.50 -8.49
N LYS A 53 -0.59 -6.48 -8.56
CA LYS A 53 0.43 -6.55 -9.60
C LYS A 53 0.66 -7.97 -10.06
N THR A 54 1.35 -8.11 -11.20
CA THR A 54 1.76 -9.41 -11.70
C THR A 54 3.08 -9.83 -11.05
N TYR A 55 3.13 -11.05 -10.52
CA TYR A 55 4.30 -11.57 -9.83
C TYR A 55 5.18 -12.27 -10.85
N SER A 56 6.31 -11.65 -11.15
CA SER A 56 7.20 -12.04 -12.24
C SER A 56 8.03 -13.27 -11.90
N SER A 57 8.31 -13.47 -10.60
CA SER A 57 9.03 -14.62 -10.04
C SER A 57 8.33 -15.98 -10.25
N LEU A 58 7.05 -15.97 -10.63
CA LEU A 58 6.22 -17.17 -10.80
C LEU A 58 5.97 -17.53 -12.27
N LYS A 59 6.72 -16.94 -13.21
CA LYS A 59 6.60 -17.24 -14.64
C LYS A 59 7.18 -18.61 -14.95
N ASP A 60 6.32 -19.61 -14.99
CA ASP A 60 6.68 -20.97 -15.40
C ASP A 60 6.97 -21.05 -16.92
N THR A 61 8.01 -21.79 -17.29
CA THR A 61 8.66 -21.76 -18.63
C THR A 61 7.86 -22.37 -19.78
N SER A 62 6.67 -22.93 -19.54
CA SER A 62 5.92 -23.68 -20.56
C SER A 62 4.57 -23.07 -20.99
N ARG A 63 3.93 -22.25 -20.14
CA ARG A 63 2.75 -21.42 -20.49
C ARG A 63 2.79 -20.19 -19.61
N ARG A 64 2.87 -18.99 -20.20
CA ARG A 64 2.87 -17.69 -19.49
C ARG A 64 1.57 -17.48 -18.71
N LYS A 65 1.39 -18.17 -17.58
CA LYS A 65 0.32 -17.92 -16.63
C LYS A 65 0.64 -16.63 -15.89
N ILE A 66 -0.29 -15.68 -15.91
CA ILE A 66 -0.14 -14.43 -15.19
C ILE A 66 -0.64 -14.66 -13.76
N HIS A 67 0.27 -14.58 -12.80
CA HIS A 67 -0.05 -14.64 -11.37
C HIS A 67 -0.21 -13.23 -10.83
N TYR A 68 -1.35 -12.95 -10.21
CA TYR A 68 -1.65 -11.69 -9.55
C TYR A 68 -1.47 -11.82 -8.04
N GLY A 69 -0.73 -10.92 -7.44
CA GLY A 69 -0.61 -10.79 -5.99
C GLY A 69 -0.87 -9.35 -5.53
N PRO A 70 -0.97 -9.12 -4.22
CA PRO A 70 -1.17 -7.80 -3.65
C PRO A 70 0.08 -6.96 -3.85
N THR A 71 -0.13 -5.66 -3.89
CA THR A 71 0.90 -4.66 -3.58
C THR A 71 0.75 -4.23 -2.12
N LEU A 72 1.76 -3.56 -1.58
CA LEU A 72 1.65 -2.91 -0.28
C LEU A 72 0.54 -1.86 -0.27
N LEU A 73 0.44 -1.07 -1.34
CA LEU A 73 -0.61 -0.07 -1.50
C LEU A 73 -2.02 -0.71 -1.51
N GLY A 74 -2.19 -1.87 -2.13
CA GLY A 74 -3.46 -2.60 -2.11
C GLY A 74 -3.83 -3.04 -0.69
N ILE A 75 -2.86 -3.51 0.09
CA ILE A 75 -3.09 -3.89 1.49
C ILE A 75 -3.49 -2.66 2.30
N VAL A 76 -2.79 -1.54 2.15
CA VAL A 76 -3.11 -0.25 2.78
C VAL A 76 -4.54 0.19 2.46
N TYR A 77 -4.89 0.21 1.17
CA TYR A 77 -6.20 0.66 0.72
C TYR A 77 -7.33 -0.23 1.25
N PHE A 78 -7.23 -1.55 1.10
CA PHE A 78 -8.31 -2.44 1.55
C PHE A 78 -8.34 -2.64 3.08
N TYR A 79 -7.25 -2.34 3.79
CA TYR A 79 -7.24 -2.33 5.26
C TYR A 79 -8.23 -1.31 5.84
N SER A 80 -8.40 -0.13 5.23
CA SER A 80 -9.40 0.87 5.69
C SER A 80 -10.85 0.48 5.34
N LYS A 81 -11.04 -0.42 4.36
CA LYS A 81 -12.37 -0.79 3.84
C LYS A 81 -12.91 -2.13 4.36
N ASP A 82 -12.05 -3.09 4.69
CA ASP A 82 -12.43 -4.44 5.13
C ASP A 82 -11.78 -4.80 6.48
N LYS A 83 -12.58 -4.78 7.55
CA LYS A 83 -12.12 -5.15 8.92
C LYS A 83 -11.51 -6.55 8.99
N SER A 84 -11.98 -7.48 8.17
CA SER A 84 -11.44 -8.85 8.17
C SER A 84 -10.00 -8.92 7.68
N ILE A 85 -9.52 -7.89 6.97
CA ILE A 85 -8.12 -7.76 6.59
C ILE A 85 -7.29 -7.29 7.79
N GLN A 86 -7.83 -6.38 8.61
CA GLN A 86 -7.17 -5.90 9.82
C GLN A 86 -6.88 -7.05 10.78
N ASP A 87 -7.89 -7.90 11.02
CA ASP A 87 -7.80 -9.05 11.93
C ASP A 87 -6.78 -10.11 11.49
N ARG A 88 -6.48 -10.16 10.18
CA ARG A 88 -5.61 -11.18 9.56
C ARG A 88 -4.28 -10.63 9.06
N LEU A 89 -3.98 -9.36 9.32
CA LEU A 89 -2.85 -8.66 8.71
C LEU A 89 -1.50 -9.34 8.94
N GLU A 90 -1.27 -9.89 10.14
CA GLU A 90 -0.07 -10.67 10.46
C GLU A 90 0.08 -11.93 9.59
N ARG A 91 -1.02 -12.66 9.40
CA ARG A 91 -1.04 -13.86 8.56
C ARG A 91 -0.71 -13.51 7.12
N TYR A 92 -1.27 -12.40 6.62
CA TYR A 92 -0.98 -11.93 5.26
C TYR A 92 0.47 -11.52 5.11
N TYR A 93 1.00 -10.76 6.06
CA TYR A 93 2.41 -10.41 6.06
C TYR A 93 3.31 -11.65 5.96
N LEU A 94 3.15 -12.61 6.89
CA LEU A 94 3.97 -13.83 6.93
C LEU A 94 3.85 -14.71 5.68
N LYS A 95 2.70 -14.67 5.01
CA LYS A 95 2.48 -15.37 3.75
C LYS A 95 3.20 -14.69 2.60
N TRP A 96 3.05 -13.37 2.48
CA TRP A 96 3.46 -12.62 1.29
C TRP A 96 4.95 -12.27 1.27
N ILE A 97 5.62 -12.19 2.42
CA ILE A 97 7.09 -12.01 2.50
C ILE A 97 7.91 -13.15 1.88
N ARG A 98 7.26 -14.24 1.44
CA ARG A 98 7.92 -15.36 0.75
C ARG A 98 8.09 -15.11 -0.75
N PHE A 99 7.46 -14.06 -1.28
CA PHE A 99 7.52 -13.71 -2.70
C PHE A 99 8.44 -12.51 -2.91
N GLU A 100 9.43 -12.66 -3.80
CA GLU A 100 10.42 -11.61 -4.09
C GLU A 100 9.76 -10.31 -4.54
N ASP A 101 8.70 -10.39 -5.36
CA ASP A 101 7.99 -9.21 -5.81
C ASP A 101 7.42 -8.41 -4.62
N PHE A 102 6.90 -9.06 -3.57
CA PHE A 102 6.39 -8.37 -2.39
C PHE A 102 7.52 -7.86 -1.47
N LEU A 103 8.61 -8.63 -1.35
CA LEU A 103 9.81 -8.20 -0.62
C LEU A 103 10.43 -6.94 -1.23
N SER A 104 10.47 -6.82 -2.56
CA SER A 104 10.98 -5.62 -3.24
C SER A 104 10.22 -4.36 -2.82
N GLU A 105 8.89 -4.42 -2.74
CA GLU A 105 8.08 -3.28 -2.29
C GLU A 105 8.36 -2.94 -0.82
N LEU A 106 8.51 -3.94 0.05
CA LEU A 106 8.88 -3.70 1.44
C LEU A 106 10.27 -3.04 1.53
N ASP A 107 11.26 -3.49 0.74
CA ASP A 107 12.57 -2.87 0.72
C ASP A 107 12.48 -1.42 0.23
N GLU A 108 11.79 -1.15 -0.88
CA GLU A 108 11.57 0.18 -1.44
C GLU A 108 11.03 1.17 -0.40
N GLU A 109 10.11 0.71 0.44
CA GLU A 109 9.48 1.49 1.51
C GLU A 109 10.37 1.62 2.75
N GLY A 110 11.46 0.86 2.84
CA GLY A 110 12.47 1.00 3.91
C GLY A 110 12.38 -0.05 5.01
N PHE A 111 11.70 -1.17 4.78
CA PHE A 111 11.77 -2.33 5.67
C PHE A 111 13.12 -3.05 5.53
N ASP A 112 13.64 -3.57 6.64
CA ASP A 112 14.84 -4.42 6.63
C ASP A 112 14.50 -5.84 6.19
N VAL A 113 14.42 -6.05 4.87
CA VAL A 113 14.04 -7.34 4.26
C VAL A 113 15.01 -8.48 4.58
N LYS A 114 16.26 -8.20 4.98
CA LYS A 114 17.22 -9.22 5.38
C LYS A 114 16.84 -9.89 6.71
N ASN A 115 16.09 -9.19 7.56
CA ASN A 115 15.66 -9.66 8.89
C ASN A 115 14.12 -9.75 9.04
N VAL A 116 13.38 -9.73 7.92
CA VAL A 116 11.91 -9.67 7.87
C VAL A 116 11.24 -10.97 8.36
N SER A 117 11.81 -12.14 8.05
CA SER A 117 11.16 -13.44 8.27
C SER A 117 11.22 -13.95 9.71
N SER A 118 12.01 -13.32 10.58
CA SER A 118 12.34 -13.83 11.92
C SER A 118 12.02 -12.90 13.08
N SER A 119 11.60 -11.64 12.84
CA SER A 119 11.42 -10.66 13.92
C SER A 119 9.95 -10.27 14.15
N LYS A 120 9.48 -10.47 15.39
CA LYS A 120 8.22 -9.87 15.90
C LYS A 120 8.18 -8.35 15.67
N ASN A 121 9.36 -7.73 15.63
CA ASN A 121 9.52 -6.31 15.35
C ASN A 121 9.07 -5.94 13.93
N SER A 122 9.41 -6.74 12.91
CA SER A 122 9.01 -6.45 11.53
C SER A 122 7.50 -6.56 11.32
N ILE A 123 6.85 -7.56 11.92
CA ILE A 123 5.38 -7.68 11.94
C ILE A 123 4.74 -6.46 12.60
N THR A 124 5.26 -6.04 13.75
CA THR A 124 4.74 -4.88 14.49
C THR A 124 4.90 -3.60 13.67
N LEU A 125 6.05 -3.43 13.02
CA LEU A 125 6.33 -2.31 12.15
C LEU A 125 5.40 -2.30 10.93
N PHE A 126 5.17 -3.45 10.31
CA PHE A 126 4.25 -3.61 9.18
C PHE A 126 2.81 -3.24 9.56
N LYS A 127 2.31 -3.72 10.71
CA LYS A 127 0.97 -3.35 11.21
C LYS A 127 0.85 -1.84 11.40
N LYS A 128 1.88 -1.21 11.98
CA LYS A 128 1.94 0.25 12.19
C LYS A 128 1.97 1.02 10.87
N TYR A 129 2.80 0.58 9.92
CA TYR A 129 2.89 1.15 8.58
C TYR A 129 1.52 1.10 7.88
N VAL A 130 0.91 -0.08 7.80
CA VAL A 130 -0.38 -0.26 7.12
C VAL A 130 -1.47 0.57 7.80
N HIS A 131 -1.51 0.60 9.13
CA HIS A 131 -2.48 1.41 9.85
C HIS A 131 -2.30 2.91 9.60
N TYR A 132 -1.06 3.41 9.62
CA TYR A 132 -0.75 4.81 9.36
C TYR A 132 -1.17 5.24 7.96
N PHE A 133 -0.68 4.54 6.93
CA PHE A 133 -0.99 4.89 5.55
C PHE A 133 -2.45 4.61 5.18
N ALA A 134 -3.14 3.68 5.85
CA ALA A 134 -4.58 3.55 5.69
C ALA A 134 -5.32 4.79 6.21
N GLY A 135 -4.85 5.38 7.31
CA GLY A 135 -5.33 6.68 7.80
C GLY A 135 -5.07 7.81 6.79
N VAL A 136 -3.92 7.82 6.13
CA VAL A 136 -3.60 8.75 5.04
C VAL A 136 -4.60 8.60 3.88
N GLU A 137 -4.85 7.37 3.42
CA GLU A 137 -5.85 7.12 2.37
C GLU A 137 -7.24 7.59 2.77
N GLU A 138 -7.66 7.37 4.02
CA GLU A 138 -8.94 7.86 4.51
C GLU A 138 -9.04 9.39 4.43
N GLN A 139 -7.93 10.12 4.64
CA GLN A 139 -7.93 11.58 4.45
C GLN A 139 -8.02 11.96 2.97
N ILE A 140 -7.33 11.22 2.10
CA ILE A 140 -7.37 11.44 0.64
C ILE A 140 -8.78 11.20 0.09
N ASP A 141 -9.45 10.15 0.54
CA ASP A 141 -10.82 9.80 0.13
C ASP A 141 -11.85 10.88 0.52
N MET A 142 -11.53 11.76 1.48
CA MET A 142 -12.38 12.89 1.87
C MET A 142 -12.19 14.12 0.98
N LEU A 143 -11.18 14.14 0.12
CA LEU A 143 -10.92 15.26 -0.78
C LEU A 143 -11.93 15.25 -1.94
N LYS A 144 -12.24 16.44 -2.45
CA LYS A 144 -13.06 16.60 -3.66
C LYS A 144 -12.17 16.39 -4.89
N GLU A 145 -12.54 15.44 -5.75
CA GLU A 145 -11.83 15.12 -7.01
C GLU A 145 -10.34 14.78 -6.84
N PRO A 146 -9.97 13.84 -5.95
CA PRO A 146 -8.56 13.49 -5.71
C PRO A 146 -7.86 12.98 -6.97
N GLU A 147 -8.58 12.41 -7.94
CA GLU A 147 -8.04 11.91 -9.20
C GLU A 147 -7.37 12.97 -10.10
N LYS A 148 -7.62 14.26 -9.83
CA LYS A 148 -6.99 15.38 -10.56
C LYS A 148 -5.64 15.79 -9.96
N ILE A 149 -5.32 15.33 -8.76
CA ILE A 149 -4.12 15.71 -8.02
C ILE A 149 -3.07 14.60 -8.17
N PRO A 150 -1.80 14.93 -8.45
CA PRO A 150 -0.72 13.95 -8.46
C PRO A 150 -0.65 13.17 -7.16
N ARG A 151 -0.37 11.86 -7.26
CA ARG A 151 -0.40 10.95 -6.10
C ARG A 151 0.51 11.41 -4.96
N ASP A 152 1.69 11.91 -5.28
CA ASP A 152 2.69 12.33 -4.31
C ASP A 152 2.20 13.53 -3.50
N MET A 153 1.45 14.44 -4.14
CA MET A 153 0.77 15.56 -3.48
C MET A 153 -0.40 15.09 -2.62
N LEU A 154 -1.17 14.09 -3.07
CA LEU A 154 -2.25 13.51 -2.27
C LEU A 154 -1.72 12.88 -0.99
N LEU A 155 -0.60 12.12 -1.07
CA LEU A 155 0.05 11.53 0.10
C LEU A 155 0.47 12.62 1.09
N TYR A 156 1.12 13.67 0.61
CA TYR A 156 1.49 14.81 1.45
C TYR A 156 0.29 15.48 2.13
N ILE A 157 -0.78 15.76 1.38
CA ILE A 157 -2.01 16.35 1.92
C ILE A 157 -2.63 15.42 2.96
N GLY A 158 -2.73 14.13 2.66
CA GLY A 158 -3.29 13.13 3.56
C GLY A 158 -2.50 13.01 4.86
N GLU A 159 -1.17 12.96 4.79
CA GLU A 159 -0.29 12.99 5.95
C GLU A 159 -0.47 14.28 6.76
N PHE A 160 -0.47 15.44 6.11
CA PHE A 160 -0.68 16.73 6.78
C PHE A 160 -2.02 16.80 7.52
N LEU A 161 -3.09 16.26 6.94
CA LEU A 161 -4.40 16.19 7.59
C LEU A 161 -4.37 15.22 8.78
N LEU A 162 -3.61 14.13 8.68
CA LEU A 162 -3.47 13.12 9.72
C LEU A 162 -2.67 13.60 10.93
N VAL A 163 -1.75 14.57 10.75
CA VAL A 163 -0.93 15.17 11.83
C VAL A 163 -1.78 15.73 12.98
N ARG A 164 -3.04 16.10 12.72
CA ARG A 164 -3.97 16.58 13.75
C ARG A 164 -4.42 15.50 14.74
N LYS A 165 -4.11 14.23 14.48
CA LYS A 165 -4.49 13.07 15.30
C LYS A 165 -3.26 12.54 16.08
N PRO A 166 -3.19 12.74 17.42
CA PRO A 166 -2.01 12.40 18.21
C PRO A 166 -1.58 10.93 18.13
N GLU A 167 -2.52 10.01 17.94
CA GLU A 167 -2.25 8.58 17.81
C GLU A 167 -1.44 8.26 16.56
N TYR A 168 -1.71 8.93 15.44
CA TYR A 168 -0.99 8.73 14.19
C TYR A 168 0.40 9.38 14.22
N MET A 169 0.56 10.49 14.94
CA MET A 169 1.87 11.13 15.13
C MET A 169 2.86 10.23 15.87
N ARG A 170 2.41 9.54 16.93
CA ARG A 170 3.26 8.58 17.64
C ARG A 170 3.71 7.43 16.74
N ILE A 171 2.81 6.95 15.88
CA ILE A 171 3.12 5.90 14.91
C ILE A 171 4.12 6.41 13.88
N TRP A 172 3.91 7.62 13.36
CA TRP A 172 4.83 8.26 12.41
C TRP A 172 6.24 8.40 12.96
N GLU A 173 6.39 8.91 14.20
CA GLU A 173 7.71 9.03 14.84
C GLU A 173 8.42 7.68 14.96
N GLU A 174 7.67 6.62 15.25
CA GLU A 174 8.24 5.27 15.29
C GLU A 174 8.65 4.77 13.91
N LEU A 175 7.83 5.01 12.87
CA LEU A 175 8.16 4.66 11.49
C LEU A 175 9.42 5.40 11.04
N TYR A 176 9.48 6.73 11.23
CA TYR A 176 10.64 7.55 10.91
C TYR A 176 11.92 7.07 11.62
N LYS A 177 11.85 6.70 12.90
CA LYS A 177 13.02 6.19 13.64
C LYS A 177 13.49 4.81 13.17
N ARG A 178 12.57 3.96 12.70
CA ARG A 178 12.84 2.54 12.42
C ARG A 178 13.01 2.21 10.94
N MET A 179 12.63 3.11 10.03
CA MET A 179 12.67 2.90 8.58
C MET A 179 13.65 3.90 7.94
N PRO A 180 14.90 3.49 7.68
CA PRO A 180 15.95 4.40 7.22
C PRO A 180 15.63 5.12 5.91
N LYS A 181 14.91 4.49 4.97
CA LYS A 181 14.52 5.13 3.71
C LYS A 181 13.47 6.22 3.93
N ILE A 182 12.47 5.99 4.79
CA ILE A 182 11.51 7.03 5.18
C ILE A 182 12.25 8.22 5.79
N LYS A 183 13.16 7.96 6.74
CA LYS A 183 13.97 9.01 7.34
C LYS A 183 14.72 9.84 6.30
N LYS A 184 15.46 9.16 5.42
CA LYS A 184 16.23 9.80 4.36
C LYS A 184 15.36 10.67 3.46
N ASN A 185 14.23 10.14 2.98
CA ASN A 185 13.32 10.87 2.08
C ASN A 185 12.73 12.12 2.75
N VAL A 186 12.39 12.02 4.04
CA VAL A 186 11.86 13.15 4.82
C VAL A 186 12.95 14.22 5.04
N ASP A 187 14.16 13.80 5.41
CA ASP A 187 15.30 14.71 5.63
C ASP A 187 15.62 15.46 4.32
N GLU A 188 15.73 14.75 3.18
CA GLU A 188 15.97 15.35 1.85
C GLU A 188 14.86 16.33 1.44
N TYR A 189 13.60 16.02 1.76
CA TYR A 189 12.46 16.92 1.50
C TYR A 189 12.53 18.19 2.34
N ILE A 190 12.83 18.08 3.64
CA ILE A 190 12.97 19.22 4.54
C ILE A 190 14.10 20.13 4.06
N ASP A 191 15.26 19.56 3.72
CA ASP A 191 16.40 20.30 3.20
C ASP A 191 16.06 21.04 1.90
N SER A 192 15.41 20.36 0.97
CA SER A 192 14.95 20.96 -0.29
C SER A 192 13.94 22.11 -0.06
N THR A 193 13.06 21.96 0.93
CA THR A 193 12.07 22.98 1.29
C THR A 193 12.75 24.21 1.91
N ILE A 194 13.75 23.99 2.77
CA ILE A 194 14.57 25.07 3.36
C ILE A 194 15.32 25.82 2.27
N GLU A 195 15.96 25.12 1.33
CA GLU A 195 16.64 25.75 0.20
C GLU A 195 15.68 26.59 -0.65
N PHE A 196 14.51 26.05 -0.97
CA PHE A 196 13.49 26.77 -1.72
C PHE A 196 13.02 28.04 -1.00
N TYR A 197 12.74 27.94 0.30
CA TYR A 197 12.36 29.08 1.13
C TYR A 197 13.46 30.16 1.15
N ASN A 198 14.72 29.75 1.32
CA ASN A 198 15.86 30.67 1.31
C ASN A 198 16.00 31.41 -0.03
N LYS A 199 15.82 30.71 -1.16
CA LYS A 199 15.79 31.31 -2.51
C LYS A 199 14.65 32.31 -2.68
N LEU A 200 13.46 32.00 -2.16
CA LEU A 200 12.33 32.94 -2.20
C LEU A 200 12.56 34.18 -1.34
N LYS A 201 13.24 34.02 -0.20
CA LYS A 201 13.58 35.13 0.69
C LYS A 201 14.59 36.07 0.03
N THR A 202 15.66 35.54 -0.55
CA THR A 202 16.68 36.35 -1.26
C THR A 202 16.13 37.01 -2.52
N ALA A 203 15.16 36.39 -3.20
CA ALA A 203 14.46 36.99 -4.34
C ALA A 203 13.46 38.11 -3.95
N ARG A 204 13.15 38.27 -2.66
CA ARG A 204 12.24 39.30 -2.12
C ARG A 204 12.96 40.47 -1.44
N GLU A 205 14.26 40.36 -1.20
CA GLU A 205 15.08 41.48 -0.72
C GLU A 205 15.57 42.28 -1.96
N PRO A 206 15.21 43.57 -2.08
CA PRO A 206 15.56 44.41 -3.23
C PRO A 206 17.06 44.71 -3.35
#